data_AF-A0AAW6XLC5-F1
#
_entry.id   AF-A0AAW6XLC5-F1
#
_cell.length_a   1.000
_cell.length_b   1.000
_cell.length_c   1.000
_cell.angle_alpha   90.00
_cell.angle_beta   90.00
_cell.angle_gamma   90.00
#
_symmetry.space_group_name_H-M   'P 1'
#
loop_
_entity.id
_entity.type
_entity.pdbx_description
1 polymer ?
#
loop_
_entity_poly.entity_id
_entity_poly.type
_entity_poly.pdbx_seq_one_letter_code
_entity_poly.pdbx_strand_id
1 'polypeptide(L)'
;EYCAVPAGQTLPIPAGLSFSEAAAIPETFFTVWANVFQLGKLQPGESILVHGGASGIGTTAVLLCHALGMTVYATVGQDEKI
;
A
#
# COMPACT_ATOMS: atom_id res chain seq x y z
N GLU A 1 -11.76 13.04 20.90
CA GLU A 1 -11.36 11.73 21.47
C GLU A 1 -9.84 11.57 21.36
N TYR A 2 -9.20 10.67 22.11
CA TYR A 2 -7.73 10.47 22.12
C TYR A 2 -7.38 8.98 22.04
N CYS A 3 -6.23 8.66 21.42
CA CYS A 3 -5.67 7.30 21.34
C CYS A 3 -4.18 7.33 21.71
N ALA A 4 -3.75 6.41 22.58
CA ALA A 4 -2.33 6.28 22.96
C ALA A 4 -1.60 5.40 21.95
N VAL A 5 -0.40 5.82 21.53
CA VAL A 5 0.45 5.10 20.57
C VAL A 5 1.92 5.23 20.96
N PRO A 6 2.75 4.18 20.79
CA PRO A 6 4.20 4.30 20.90
C PRO A 6 4.76 5.37 19.95
N ALA A 7 5.66 6.23 20.45
CA ALA A 7 6.24 7.31 19.65
C ALA A 7 6.89 6.82 18.34
N GLY A 8 7.54 5.65 18.35
CA GLY A 8 8.15 5.06 17.16
C GLY A 8 7.17 4.58 16.08
N GLN A 9 5.86 4.54 16.38
CA GLN A 9 4.80 4.24 15.41
C GLN A 9 4.11 5.51 14.89
N THR A 10 4.66 6.70 15.20
CA THR A 10 4.17 7.98 14.67
C THR A 10 5.07 8.47 13.55
N LEU A 11 4.47 9.18 12.60
CA LEU A 11 5.16 9.72 11.44
C LEU A 11 4.82 11.21 11.29
N PRO A 12 5.77 12.05 10.83
CA PRO A 12 5.45 13.40 10.44
C PRO A 12 4.55 13.39 9.20
N ILE A 13 3.64 14.37 9.12
CA ILE A 13 2.80 14.55 7.94
C ILE A 13 3.69 15.02 6.77
N PRO A 14 3.67 14.32 5.62
CA PRO A 14 4.41 14.75 4.44
C PRO A 14 3.96 16.14 3.96
N ALA A 15 4.92 16.92 3.44
CA ALA A 15 4.63 18.25 2.92
C ALA A 15 3.59 18.19 1.79
N GLY A 16 2.60 19.07 1.84
CA GLY A 16 1.56 19.17 0.81
C GLY A 16 0.37 18.22 0.99
N LEU A 17 0.36 17.38 2.03
CA LEU A 17 -0.79 16.54 2.35
C LEU A 17 -1.63 17.12 3.49
N SER A 18 -2.94 17.02 3.37
CA SER A 18 -3.88 17.20 4.47
C SER A 18 -3.73 16.08 5.51
N PHE A 19 -4.28 16.31 6.70
CA PHE A 19 -4.29 15.30 7.76
C PHE A 19 -4.97 14.00 7.32
N SER A 20 -6.09 14.09 6.59
CA SER A 20 -6.83 12.91 6.10
C SER A 20 -6.07 12.13 5.03
N GLU A 21 -5.38 12.82 4.12
CA GLU A 21 -4.55 12.16 3.11
C GLU A 21 -3.34 11.47 3.75
N ALA A 22 -2.67 12.14 4.69
CA ALA A 22 -1.56 11.55 5.42
C ALA A 22 -1.98 10.34 6.28
N ALA A 23 -3.18 10.38 6.88
CA ALA A 23 -3.71 9.28 7.68
C ALA A 23 -4.02 8.02 6.85
N ALA A 24 -4.24 8.14 5.53
CA ALA A 24 -4.53 7.02 4.66
C ALA A 24 -3.30 6.18 4.27
N ILE A 25 -2.08 6.66 4.56
CA ILE A 25 -0.82 6.06 4.09
C ILE A 25 -0.32 4.91 4.97
N PRO A 26 -0.19 5.04 6.31
CA PRO A 26 0.65 4.13 7.10
C PRO A 26 0.21 2.67 7.02
N GLU A 27 -1.09 2.42 7.21
CA GLU A 27 -1.64 1.06 7.29
C GLU A 27 -1.41 0.28 5.98
N THR A 28 -1.74 0.88 4.84
CA THR A 28 -1.66 0.20 3.54
C THR A 28 -0.21 -0.03 3.13
N PHE A 29 0.67 0.95 3.34
CA PHE A 29 2.08 0.85 2.98
C PHE A 29 2.84 -0.14 3.86
N PHE A 30 2.64 -0.11 5.18
CA PHE A 30 3.28 -1.06 6.08
C PHE A 30 2.81 -2.49 5.81
N THR A 31 1.52 -2.69 5.59
CA THR A 31 0.96 -4.00 5.27
C THR A 31 1.56 -4.56 3.99
N VAL A 32 1.58 -3.77 2.91
CA VAL A 32 2.17 -4.20 1.64
C VAL A 32 3.68 -4.46 1.79
N TRP A 33 4.40 -3.56 2.47
CA TRP A 33 5.85 -3.69 2.59
C TRP A 33 6.27 -4.93 3.36
N ALA A 34 5.62 -5.18 4.51
CA ALA A 34 5.89 -6.35 5.32
C ALA A 34 5.57 -7.65 4.58
N ASN A 35 4.42 -7.73 3.91
CA ASN A 35 3.98 -8.97 3.28
C ASN A 35 4.65 -9.24 1.93
N VAL A 36 4.74 -8.25 1.05
CA VAL A 36 5.23 -8.44 -0.32
C VAL A 36 6.76 -8.45 -0.38
N PHE A 37 7.41 -7.51 0.31
CA PHE A 37 8.86 -7.32 0.16
C PHE A 37 9.67 -7.95 1.29
N GLN A 38 9.24 -7.84 2.55
CA GLN A 38 9.99 -8.45 3.66
C GLN A 38 9.76 -9.96 3.75
N LEU A 39 8.50 -10.40 3.77
CA LEU A 39 8.13 -11.82 3.87
C LEU A 39 8.16 -12.51 2.50
N GLY A 40 7.46 -11.95 1.52
CA GLY A 40 7.33 -12.50 0.16
C GLY A 40 8.59 -12.36 -0.69
N LYS A 41 9.48 -11.42 -0.35
CA LYS A 41 10.75 -11.18 -1.03
C LYS A 41 10.62 -11.02 -2.55
N LEU A 42 9.52 -10.41 -3.02
CA LEU A 42 9.31 -10.15 -4.44
C LEU A 42 10.47 -9.33 -5.03
N GLN A 43 11.01 -9.78 -6.16
CA GLN A 43 12.14 -9.17 -6.85
C GLN A 43 11.71 -8.43 -8.13
N PRO A 44 12.50 -7.44 -8.59
CA PRO A 44 12.27 -6.80 -9.89
C PRO A 44 12.21 -7.83 -11.04
N GLY A 45 11.29 -7.65 -11.97
CA GLY A 45 11.06 -8.58 -13.08
C GLY A 45 10.17 -9.79 -12.73
N GLU A 46 9.87 -10.05 -11.46
CA GLU A 46 8.85 -11.01 -11.07
C GLU A 46 7.43 -10.45 -11.24
N SER A 47 6.43 -11.32 -11.10
CA SER A 47 5.03 -10.92 -11.19
C SER A 47 4.25 -11.26 -9.92
N ILE A 48 3.19 -10.49 -9.67
CA ILE A 48 2.29 -10.64 -8.52
C ILE A 48 0.83 -10.57 -8.95
N LEU A 49 -0.02 -11.39 -8.33
CA LEU A 49 -1.47 -11.30 -8.41
C LEU A 49 -2.03 -10.62 -7.15
N VAL A 50 -2.66 -9.47 -7.32
CA VAL A 50 -3.28 -8.67 -6.26
C VAL A 50 -4.80 -8.83 -6.32
N HIS A 51 -5.36 -9.54 -5.34
CA HIS A 51 -6.80 -9.59 -5.18
C HIS A 51 -7.36 -8.29 -4.58
N GLY A 52 -8.46 -7.81 -5.12
CA GLY A 52 -9.08 -6.55 -4.66
C GLY A 52 -8.19 -5.34 -4.97
N GLY A 53 -7.67 -5.27 -6.20
CA GLY A 53 -6.68 -4.27 -6.63
C GLY A 53 -7.11 -2.81 -6.47
N ALA A 54 -8.41 -2.53 -6.39
CA ALA A 54 -8.95 -1.18 -6.14
C ALA A 54 -9.26 -0.88 -4.67
N SER A 55 -8.91 -1.78 -3.74
CA SER A 55 -8.97 -1.52 -2.29
C SER A 55 -7.76 -0.72 -1.82
N GLY A 56 -7.76 -0.17 -0.60
CA GLY A 56 -6.61 0.60 -0.08
C GLY A 56 -5.28 -0.17 -0.12
N ILE A 57 -5.28 -1.44 0.31
CA ILE A 57 -4.10 -2.32 0.23
C ILE A 57 -3.77 -2.65 -1.23
N GLY A 58 -4.79 -3.00 -2.03
CA GLY A 58 -4.62 -3.36 -3.43
C GLY A 58 -3.98 -2.24 -4.26
N THR A 59 -4.50 -1.01 -4.13
CA THR A 59 -4.00 0.16 -4.83
C THR A 59 -2.55 0.45 -4.41
N THR A 60 -2.25 0.32 -3.12
CA THR A 60 -0.87 0.51 -2.62
C THR A 60 0.09 -0.56 -3.16
N ALA A 61 -0.35 -1.83 -3.22
CA ALA A 61 0.44 -2.91 -3.78
C ALA A 61 0.72 -2.69 -5.28
N VAL A 62 -0.30 -2.30 -6.05
CA VAL A 62 -0.16 -1.97 -7.47
C VAL A 62 0.84 -0.83 -7.66
N LEU A 63 0.69 0.27 -6.91
CA LEU A 63 1.56 1.44 -7.01
C LEU A 63 3.02 1.09 -6.70
N LEU A 64 3.29 0.41 -5.59
CA LEU A 64 4.65 0.04 -5.17
C LEU A 64 5.29 -0.96 -6.13
N CYS A 65 4.57 -2.02 -6.51
CA CYS A 65 5.12 -3.04 -7.39
C CYS A 65 5.40 -2.47 -8.80
N HIS A 66 4.50 -1.63 -9.33
CA HIS A 66 4.73 -0.95 -10.59
C HIS A 66 5.94 0.01 -10.51
N ALA A 67 6.05 0.81 -9.44
CA ALA A 67 7.18 1.71 -9.24
C ALA A 67 8.53 0.98 -9.10
N LEU A 68 8.53 -0.28 -8.65
CA LEU A 68 9.71 -1.12 -8.48
C LEU A 68 9.99 -2.05 -9.68
N GLY A 69 9.25 -1.91 -10.79
CA GLY A 69 9.52 -2.65 -12.03
C GLY A 69 9.02 -4.09 -12.04
N MET A 70 7.97 -4.39 -11.27
CA MET A 70 7.31 -5.71 -11.25
C MET A 70 6.07 -5.71 -12.15
N THR A 71 5.69 -6.89 -12.64
CA THR A 71 4.43 -7.06 -13.38
C THR A 71 3.28 -7.33 -12.41
N VAL A 72 2.22 -6.53 -12.47
CA VAL A 72 1.08 -6.65 -11.56
C VAL A 72 -0.16 -7.11 -12.31
N TYR A 73 -0.76 -8.19 -11.85
CA TYR A 73 -2.12 -8.61 -12.22
C TYR A 73 -3.05 -8.30 -11.07
N ALA A 74 -4.26 -7.81 -11.35
CA ALA A 74 -5.21 -7.43 -10.30
C ALA A 74 -6.63 -7.91 -10.58
N THR A 75 -7.37 -8.24 -9.53
CA THR A 75 -8.82 -8.48 -9.63
C THR A 75 -9.60 -7.34 -8.98
N VAL A 76 -10.70 -6.93 -9.61
CA VAL A 76 -11.65 -5.97 -9.05
C VAL A 76 -13.06 -6.57 -9.02
N GLY A 77 -13.92 -6.03 -8.17
CA GLY A 77 -15.27 -6.58 -7.97
C GLY A 77 -16.33 -6.09 -8.95
N GLN A 78 -16.06 -5.00 -9.67
CA GLN A 78 -16.99 -4.35 -10.61
C GLN A 78 -16.20 -3.45 -11.56
N ASP A 79 -16.75 -3.16 -12.74
CA ASP A 79 -16.06 -2.43 -13.81
C ASP A 79 -15.78 -0.97 -13.42
N GLU A 80 -16.62 -0.33 -12.61
CA GLU A 80 -16.44 1.07 -12.19
C GLU A 80 -15.25 1.28 -11.26
N LYS A 81 -14.58 0.21 -10.82
CA LYS A 81 -13.39 0.26 -9.96
C LYS A 81 -12.06 0.24 -10.74
N ILE A 82 -12.12 0.24 -12.08
CA ILE A 82 -10.96 0.31 -12.98
C ILE A 82 -10.66 1.77 -13.32
#